data_AF-A0AAD7IWL3-F1
#
_entry.id   AF-A0AAD7IWL3-F1
#
_cell.length_a   1.000
_cell.length_b   1.000
_cell.length_c   1.000
_cell.angle_alpha   90.00
_cell.angle_beta   90.00
_cell.angle_gamma   90.00
#
_symmetry.space_group_name_H-M   'P 1'
#
loop_
_entity.id
_entity.type
_entity.pdbx_description
1 polymer ?
#
loop_
_entity_poly.entity_id
_entity_poly.type
_entity_poly.pdbx_seq_one_letter_code
_entity_poly.pdbx_strand_id
1 'polypeptide(L)'
;MDASYLPQEYATAERIIPTLEPDIEEGLHILTRVADLLEIDDVSFSSYSSAILQLSARAQNSEKSLNLLLLVERELKSHLAAMVHEERLMDRLRLSGELATSESTSALERRREALLKNAKEHRAMLEAIVIEPPAVTFADLTARQAANERRAEAIEAKRAQLRSFRGLPPNLNLARQQLKSARAAQMALIQLRERLLGQMAEGVV
;
A
#
# COMPACT_ATOMS: atom_id res chain seq x y z
N MET A 1 -48.54 42.47 -62.87
CA MET A 1 -49.17 41.15 -62.72
C MET A 1 -48.13 40.09 -63.05
N ASP A 2 -46.95 40.16 -62.44
CA ASP A 2 -46.56 39.87 -61.03
C ASP A 2 -45.94 38.47 -61.06
N ALA A 3 -44.63 38.29 -61.19
CA ALA A 3 -43.54 38.68 -60.29
C ALA A 3 -43.86 38.36 -58.81
N SER A 4 -42.99 37.53 -58.22
CA SER A 4 -42.87 37.16 -56.81
C SER A 4 -43.79 36.03 -56.28
N TYR A 5 -43.14 34.91 -55.89
CA TYR A 5 -43.18 34.29 -54.55
C TYR A 5 -42.90 32.78 -54.64
N LEU A 6 -41.62 32.43 -54.85
CA LEU A 6 -41.05 31.21 -54.29
C LEU A 6 -39.90 31.65 -53.38
N PRO A 7 -39.96 31.42 -52.05
CA PRO A 7 -38.87 31.78 -51.16
C PRO A 7 -37.68 30.85 -51.42
N GLN A 8 -36.62 31.39 -52.02
CA GLN A 8 -35.31 30.77 -52.13
C GLN A 8 -34.48 31.08 -50.87
N GLU A 9 -34.90 30.60 -49.70
CA GLU A 9 -34.18 30.83 -48.43
C GLU A 9 -33.63 29.53 -47.80
N TYR A 10 -33.17 28.58 -48.61
CA TYR A 10 -32.43 27.40 -48.09
C TYR A 10 -31.14 27.07 -48.84
N ALA A 11 -30.56 28.03 -49.55
CA ALA A 11 -29.19 27.92 -50.03
C ALA A 11 -28.30 28.76 -49.13
N THR A 12 -27.18 28.17 -48.68
CA THR A 12 -26.13 28.78 -47.83
C THR A 12 -26.42 28.86 -46.32
N ALA A 13 -26.77 27.73 -45.72
CA ALA A 13 -26.13 27.39 -44.44
C ALA A 13 -24.73 26.85 -44.77
N GLU A 14 -23.81 27.74 -45.16
CA GLU A 14 -22.39 27.43 -45.10
C GLU A 14 -22.14 26.97 -43.67
N ARG A 15 -21.78 25.70 -43.51
CA ARG A 15 -21.31 25.16 -42.25
C ARG A 15 -20.07 25.96 -41.92
N ILE A 16 -20.24 27.01 -41.12
CA ILE A 16 -19.16 27.64 -40.39
C ILE A 16 -18.62 26.52 -39.51
N ILE A 17 -17.62 25.79 -40.02
CA ILE A 17 -16.80 24.92 -39.19
C ILE A 17 -16.03 25.93 -38.33
N PRO A 18 -16.33 26.02 -37.02
CA PRO A 18 -15.55 26.91 -36.17
C PRO A 18 -14.09 26.47 -36.30
N THR A 19 -13.22 27.38 -36.72
CA THR A 19 -11.77 27.16 -36.70
C THR A 19 -11.41 26.83 -35.26
N LEU A 20 -11.01 25.58 -35.02
CA LEU A 20 -10.66 25.13 -33.68
C LEU A 20 -9.35 25.82 -33.27
N GLU A 21 -9.24 26.08 -31.98
CA GLU A 21 -8.02 26.61 -31.38
C GLU A 21 -6.87 25.59 -31.62
N PRO A 22 -5.65 26.04 -31.99
CA PRO A 22 -4.57 25.14 -32.43
C PRO A 22 -4.21 24.08 -31.37
N ASP A 23 -4.36 24.40 -30.09
CA ASP A 23 -4.14 23.48 -28.97
C ASP A 23 -5.13 22.29 -28.99
N ILE A 24 -6.36 22.51 -29.48
CA ILE A 24 -7.39 21.48 -29.57
C ILE A 24 -7.12 20.57 -30.77
N GLU A 25 -6.62 21.12 -31.88
CA GLU A 25 -6.23 20.33 -33.06
C GLU A 25 -5.06 19.39 -32.73
N GLU A 26 -4.05 19.88 -32.01
CA GLU A 26 -2.95 19.04 -31.54
C GLU A 26 -3.43 17.95 -30.57
N GLY A 27 -4.33 18.30 -29.63
CA GLY A 27 -4.94 17.35 -28.72
C GLY A 27 -5.75 16.24 -29.43
N LEU A 28 -6.51 16.59 -30.47
CA LEU A 28 -7.26 15.64 -31.29
C LEU A 28 -6.34 14.73 -32.11
N HIS A 29 -5.23 15.25 -32.63
CA HIS A 29 -4.22 14.44 -33.31
C HIS A 29 -3.55 13.43 -32.37
N ILE A 30 -3.29 13.82 -31.12
CA ILE A 30 -2.75 12.90 -30.12
C ILE A 30 -3.79 11.83 -29.78
N LEU A 31 -5.05 12.20 -29.56
CA LEU A 31 -6.11 11.24 -29.24
C LEU A 31 -6.35 10.25 -30.37
N THR A 32 -6.44 10.70 -31.62
CA THR A 32 -6.59 9.81 -32.79
C THR A 32 -5.42 8.84 -32.91
N ARG A 33 -4.18 9.31 -32.74
CA ARG A 33 -3.00 8.43 -32.71
C ARG A 33 -3.06 7.41 -31.56
N VAL A 34 -3.57 7.81 -30.39
CA VAL A 34 -3.75 6.90 -29.25
C VAL A 34 -4.86 5.87 -29.52
N ALA A 35 -5.95 6.25 -30.20
CA ALA A 35 -6.97 5.29 -30.63
C ALA A 35 -6.41 4.28 -31.64
N ASP A 36 -5.65 4.74 -32.63
CA ASP A 36 -5.00 3.86 -33.62
C ASP A 36 -4.04 2.86 -32.93
N LEU A 37 -3.25 3.34 -31.96
CA LEU A 37 -2.33 2.50 -31.19
C LEU A 37 -3.03 1.51 -30.27
N LEU A 38 -4.21 1.87 -29.75
CA LEU A 38 -5.01 1.02 -28.86
C LEU A 38 -6.05 0.20 -29.62
N GLU A 39 -6.08 0.28 -30.95
CA GLU A 39 -7.05 -0.38 -31.84
C GLU A 39 -8.51 -0.09 -31.41
N ILE A 40 -8.82 1.17 -31.08
CA ILE A 40 -10.15 1.59 -30.64
C ILE A 40 -10.95 2.09 -31.85
N ASP A 41 -11.96 1.33 -32.26
CA ASP A 41 -12.84 1.69 -33.38
C ASP A 41 -13.76 2.89 -33.07
N ASP A 42 -14.15 3.06 -31.79
CA ASP A 42 -15.04 4.14 -31.33
C ASP A 42 -14.28 5.18 -30.50
N VAL A 43 -14.13 6.40 -31.02
CA VAL A 43 -13.45 7.56 -30.39
C VAL A 43 -14.24 8.15 -29.19
N SER A 44 -15.09 7.36 -28.55
CA SER A 44 -15.86 7.79 -27.38
C SER A 44 -14.99 7.85 -26.12
N PHE A 45 -15.27 8.81 -25.24
CA PHE A 45 -14.59 8.93 -23.94
C PHE A 45 -14.65 7.63 -23.12
N SER A 46 -15.78 6.91 -23.18
CA SER A 46 -15.97 5.63 -22.51
C SER A 46 -15.04 4.55 -23.05
N SER A 47 -14.86 4.48 -24.37
CA SER A 47 -13.96 3.53 -25.03
C SER A 47 -12.51 3.76 -24.60
N TYR A 48 -12.03 5.02 -24.65
CA TYR A 48 -10.68 5.37 -24.18
C TYR A 48 -10.47 5.06 -22.70
N SER A 49 -11.42 5.45 -21.84
CA SER A 49 -11.34 5.19 -20.41
C SER A 49 -11.26 3.69 -20.13
N SER A 50 -12.04 2.88 -20.84
CA SER A 50 -12.01 1.43 -20.70
C SER A 50 -10.68 0.82 -21.18
N ALA A 51 -10.14 1.28 -22.31
CA ALA A 51 -8.88 0.79 -22.85
C ALA A 51 -7.68 1.14 -21.96
N ILE A 52 -7.65 2.36 -21.41
CA ILE A 52 -6.64 2.79 -20.44
C ILE A 52 -6.71 1.94 -19.17
N LEU A 53 -7.92 1.69 -18.65
CA LEU A 53 -8.10 0.83 -17.47
C LEU A 53 -7.65 -0.60 -17.75
N GLN A 54 -7.96 -1.16 -18.94
CA GLN A 54 -7.51 -2.49 -19.34
C GLN A 54 -6.00 -2.56 -19.49
N LEU A 55 -5.37 -1.57 -20.12
CA LEU A 55 -3.92 -1.50 -20.29
C LEU A 55 -3.22 -1.39 -18.92
N SER A 56 -3.73 -0.54 -18.04
CA SER A 56 -3.24 -0.42 -16.67
C SER A 56 -3.39 -1.74 -15.90
N ALA A 57 -4.51 -2.43 -16.04
CA ALA A 57 -4.73 -3.73 -15.41
C ALA A 57 -3.76 -4.80 -15.96
N ARG A 58 -3.54 -4.82 -17.28
CA ARG A 58 -2.56 -5.73 -17.93
C ARG A 58 -1.14 -5.44 -17.46
N ALA A 59 -0.74 -4.17 -17.38
CA ALA A 59 0.57 -3.76 -16.89
C ALA A 59 0.79 -4.23 -15.43
N GLN A 60 -0.17 -3.94 -14.54
CA GLN A 60 -0.10 -4.40 -13.15
C GLN A 60 -0.08 -5.93 -13.02
N ASN A 61 -0.84 -6.64 -13.86
CA ASN A 61 -0.83 -8.10 -13.86
C ASN A 61 0.51 -8.66 -14.36
N SER A 62 1.11 -8.03 -15.37
CA SER A 62 2.45 -8.38 -15.86
C SER A 62 3.50 -8.17 -14.76
N GLU A 63 3.49 -7.01 -14.08
CA GLU A 63 4.39 -6.74 -12.95
C GLU A 63 4.21 -7.76 -11.81
N LYS A 64 2.96 -8.08 -11.45
CA LYS A 64 2.69 -9.13 -10.45
C LYS A 64 3.25 -10.47 -10.88
N SER A 65 3.01 -10.88 -12.13
CA SER A 65 3.52 -12.16 -12.65
C SER A 65 5.05 -12.22 -12.65
N LEU A 66 5.71 -11.12 -13.00
CA LEU A 66 7.17 -11.00 -12.98
C LEU A 66 7.71 -11.11 -11.56
N ASN A 67 7.09 -10.43 -10.60
CA ASN A 67 7.48 -10.52 -9.19
C ASN A 67 7.31 -11.94 -8.63
N LEU A 68 6.22 -12.63 -8.99
CA LEU A 68 6.01 -14.03 -8.61
C LEU A 68 7.07 -14.95 -9.22
N LEU A 69 7.41 -14.77 -10.50
CA LEU A 69 8.46 -15.55 -11.15
C LEU A 69 9.82 -15.34 -10.50
N LEU A 70 10.17 -14.09 -10.15
CA LEU A 70 11.42 -13.78 -9.44
C LEU A 70 11.47 -14.44 -8.05
N LEU A 71 10.34 -14.51 -7.34
CA LEU A 71 10.26 -15.22 -6.07
C LEU A 71 10.51 -16.71 -6.26
N VAL A 72 9.79 -17.35 -7.19
CA VAL A 72 9.96 -18.78 -7.51
C VAL A 72 11.39 -19.08 -7.95
N GLU A 73 12.01 -18.21 -8.75
CA GLU A 73 13.40 -18.37 -9.16
C GLU A 73 14.36 -18.36 -7.96
N ARG A 74 14.16 -17.46 -7.00
CA ARG A 74 14.97 -17.41 -5.76
C ARG A 74 14.79 -18.67 -4.93
N GLU A 75 13.55 -19.14 -4.78
CA GLU A 75 13.23 -20.37 -4.06
C GLU A 75 13.90 -21.58 -4.74
N LEU A 76 13.77 -21.72 -6.06
CA LEU A 76 14.42 -22.79 -6.82
C LEU A 76 15.94 -22.74 -6.70
N LYS A 77 16.55 -21.55 -6.77
CA LYS A 77 18.00 -21.37 -6.55
C LYS A 77 18.41 -21.80 -5.14
N SER A 78 17.62 -21.49 -4.12
CA SER A 78 17.88 -21.90 -2.74
C SER A 78 17.78 -23.43 -2.57
N HIS A 79 16.77 -24.05 -3.16
CA HIS A 79 16.59 -25.50 -3.13
C HIS A 79 17.69 -26.23 -3.90
N LEU A 80 18.12 -25.71 -5.05
CA LEU A 80 19.25 -26.24 -5.80
C LEU A 80 20.53 -26.16 -4.96
N ALA A 81 20.80 -25.02 -4.32
CA ALA A 81 21.97 -24.88 -3.46
C ALA A 81 21.94 -25.86 -2.27
N ALA A 82 20.77 -26.08 -1.68
CA ALA A 82 20.57 -27.08 -0.62
C ALA A 82 20.82 -28.51 -1.13
N MET A 83 20.24 -28.89 -2.28
CA MET A 83 20.44 -30.21 -2.87
C MET A 83 21.90 -30.47 -3.26
N VAL A 84 22.59 -29.49 -3.84
CA VAL A 84 24.03 -29.59 -4.14
C VAL A 84 24.85 -29.77 -2.86
N HIS A 85 24.46 -29.12 -1.76
CA HIS A 85 25.11 -29.30 -0.47
C HIS A 85 24.88 -30.71 0.09
N GLU A 86 23.65 -31.22 0.02
CA GLU A 86 23.27 -32.57 0.45
C GLU A 86 23.99 -33.64 -0.37
N GLU A 87 24.08 -33.48 -1.69
CA GLU A 87 24.82 -34.38 -2.58
C GLU A 87 26.30 -34.43 -2.19
N ARG A 88 26.94 -33.28 -2.00
CA ARG A 88 28.33 -33.22 -1.51
C ARG A 88 28.50 -33.83 -0.13
N LEU A 89 27.47 -33.79 0.72
CA LEU A 89 27.49 -34.43 2.03
C LEU A 89 27.35 -35.95 1.88
N MET A 90 26.46 -36.43 1.03
CA MET A 90 26.34 -37.85 0.69
C MET A 90 27.62 -38.41 0.09
N ASP A 91 28.28 -37.69 -0.81
CA ASP A 91 29.55 -38.15 -1.39
C ASP A 91 30.67 -38.21 -0.34
N ARG A 92 30.75 -37.21 0.54
CA ARG A 92 31.68 -37.26 1.69
C ARG A 92 31.37 -38.43 2.60
N LEU A 93 30.09 -38.71 2.87
CA LEU A 93 29.68 -39.84 3.70
C LEU A 93 30.02 -41.18 3.03
N ARG A 94 29.76 -41.33 1.73
CA ARG A 94 30.13 -42.52 0.94
C ARG A 94 31.63 -42.79 1.02
N LEU A 95 32.45 -41.78 0.73
CA LEU A 95 33.91 -41.87 0.83
C LEU A 95 34.36 -42.24 2.26
N SER A 96 33.74 -41.63 3.28
CA SER A 96 34.06 -41.93 4.68
C SER A 96 33.59 -43.31 5.14
N GLY A 97 32.51 -43.83 4.57
CA GLY A 97 31.97 -45.16 4.86
C GLY A 97 32.83 -46.26 4.24
N GLU A 98 33.32 -46.05 3.01
CA GLU A 98 34.28 -46.95 2.36
C GLU A 98 35.59 -47.02 3.15
N LEU A 99 36.11 -45.88 3.61
CA LEU A 99 37.29 -45.82 4.47
C LEU A 99 37.07 -46.57 5.80
N ALA A 100 35.91 -46.39 6.45
CA ALA A 100 35.58 -46.99 7.74
C ALA A 100 35.50 -48.53 7.72
N THR A 101 35.20 -49.15 6.58
CA THR A 101 35.17 -50.63 6.48
C THR A 101 36.55 -51.29 6.56
N SER A 102 37.64 -50.50 6.45
CA SER A 102 39.03 -50.99 6.54
C SER A 102 39.79 -50.51 7.78
N GLU A 103 39.18 -49.70 8.64
CA GLU A 103 39.85 -49.04 9.75
C GLU A 103 40.06 -49.97 10.96
N SER A 104 41.25 -49.93 11.56
CA SER A 104 41.53 -50.65 12.81
C SER A 104 40.80 -50.01 14.00
N THR A 105 40.51 -50.79 15.04
CA THR A 105 39.79 -50.34 16.25
C THR A 105 40.40 -49.09 16.91
N SER A 106 41.73 -48.94 16.83
CA SER A 106 42.44 -47.76 17.34
C SER A 106 42.16 -46.47 16.57
N ALA A 107 41.85 -46.55 15.28
CA ALA A 107 41.46 -45.38 14.47
C ALA A 107 40.06 -44.91 14.85
N LEU A 108 39.14 -45.85 15.14
CA LEU A 108 37.79 -45.56 15.61
C LEU A 108 37.78 -44.86 16.97
N GLU A 109 38.64 -45.29 17.91
CA GLU A 109 38.76 -44.65 19.22
C GLU A 109 39.26 -43.21 19.12
N ARG A 110 40.29 -42.94 18.31
CA ARG A 110 40.79 -41.58 18.04
C ARG A 110 39.73 -40.69 17.40
N ARG A 111 38.93 -41.24 16.48
CA ARG A 111 37.82 -40.51 15.85
C ARG A 111 36.71 -40.19 16.84
N ARG A 112 36.39 -41.12 17.74
CA ARG A 112 35.42 -40.89 18.82
C ARG A 112 35.87 -39.75 19.73
N GLU A 113 37.15 -39.73 20.12
CA GLU A 113 37.72 -38.65 20.93
C GLU A 113 37.68 -37.30 20.21
N ALA A 114 38.02 -37.27 18.91
CA ALA A 114 37.93 -36.07 18.09
C ALA A 114 36.50 -35.54 17.97
N LEU A 115 35.51 -36.43 17.79
CA LEU A 115 34.10 -36.04 17.77
C LEU A 115 33.62 -35.49 19.11
N LEU A 116 34.03 -36.12 20.21
CA LEU A 116 33.70 -35.62 21.56
C LEU A 116 34.33 -34.25 21.82
N LYS A 117 35.54 -34.01 21.31
CA LYS A 117 36.20 -32.70 21.39
C LYS A 117 35.44 -31.65 20.58
N ASN A 118 35.11 -31.94 19.32
CA ASN A 118 34.33 -31.04 18.47
C ASN A 118 32.95 -30.75 19.06
N ALA A 119 32.27 -31.75 19.63
CA ALA A 119 30.99 -31.56 20.30
C ALA A 119 31.10 -30.63 21.51
N LYS A 120 32.18 -30.73 22.29
CA LYS A 120 32.48 -29.81 23.40
C LYS A 120 32.75 -28.39 22.89
N GLU A 121 33.51 -28.25 21.81
CA GLU A 121 33.80 -26.96 21.19
C GLU A 121 32.52 -26.29 20.64
N HIS A 122 31.67 -27.02 19.93
CA HIS A 122 30.39 -26.51 19.46
C HIS A 122 29.44 -26.13 20.60
N ARG A 123 29.42 -26.93 21.67
CA ARG A 123 28.66 -26.58 22.88
C ARG A 123 29.18 -25.29 23.51
N ALA A 124 30.50 -25.14 23.64
CA ALA A 124 31.10 -23.91 24.14
C ALA A 124 30.79 -22.70 23.23
N MET A 125 30.75 -22.89 21.91
CA MET A 125 30.33 -21.84 20.96
C MET A 125 28.86 -21.46 21.16
N LEU A 126 27.96 -22.43 21.36
CA LEU A 126 26.54 -22.17 21.62
C LEU A 126 26.32 -21.48 22.97
N GLU A 127 27.07 -21.87 24.00
CA GLU A 127 27.03 -21.23 25.32
C GLU A 127 27.63 -19.81 25.29
N ALA A 128 28.57 -19.54 24.38
CA ALA A 128 29.14 -18.20 24.18
C ALA A 128 28.20 -17.24 23.42
N ILE A 129 27.24 -17.77 22.65
CA ILE A 129 26.22 -16.95 21.99
C ILE A 129 25.19 -16.54 23.05
N VAL A 130 25.39 -15.36 23.63
CA VAL A 130 24.41 -14.71 24.50
C VAL A 130 23.27 -14.21 23.60
N ILE A 131 22.17 -14.97 23.57
CA ILE A 131 20.94 -14.55 22.89
C ILE A 131 20.28 -13.49 23.76
N GLU A 132 20.43 -12.22 23.39
CA GLU A 132 19.64 -11.15 24.00
C GLU A 132 18.15 -11.42 23.71
N PRO A 133 17.28 -11.35 24.73
CA PRO A 133 15.86 -11.55 24.51
C PRO A 133 15.36 -10.47 23.55
N PRO A 134 14.55 -10.84 22.53
CA PRO A 134 14.06 -9.87 21.57
C PRO A 134 13.23 -8.79 22.28
N ALA A 135 13.41 -7.54 21.87
CA ALA A 135 12.75 -6.37 22.48
C ALA A 135 11.21 -6.42 22.45
N VAL A 136 10.63 -7.29 21.61
CA VAL A 136 9.19 -7.52 21.52
C VAL A 136 8.96 -9.03 21.45
N THR A 137 8.20 -9.56 22.40
CA THR A 137 7.88 -10.99 22.45
C THR A 137 6.71 -11.28 21.50
N PHE A 138 6.59 -12.51 21.01
CA PHE A 138 5.43 -12.94 20.23
C PHE A 138 4.10 -12.67 20.95
N ALA A 139 4.07 -12.84 22.28
CA ALA A 139 2.91 -12.50 23.12
C ALA A 139 2.54 -11.00 23.07
N ASP A 140 3.53 -10.11 22.95
CA ASP A 140 3.27 -8.66 22.83
C ASP A 140 2.68 -8.32 21.46
N LEU A 141 3.13 -9.03 20.41
CA LEU A 141 2.60 -8.85 19.06
C LEU A 141 1.15 -9.30 18.95
N THR A 142 0.81 -10.47 19.51
CA THR A 142 -0.57 -10.98 19.50
C THR A 142 -1.50 -10.09 20.34
N ALA A 143 -1.03 -9.59 21.49
CA ALA A 143 -1.77 -8.64 22.30
C ALA A 143 -2.03 -7.31 21.54
N ARG A 144 -1.02 -6.79 20.82
CA ARG A 144 -1.17 -5.59 19.99
C ARG A 144 -2.10 -5.82 18.80
N GLN A 145 -2.06 -6.99 18.18
CA GLN A 145 -2.94 -7.35 17.08
C GLN A 145 -4.40 -7.38 17.55
N ALA A 146 -4.69 -8.06 18.67
CA ALA A 146 -6.04 -8.09 19.24
C ALA A 146 -6.53 -6.69 19.65
N ALA A 147 -5.64 -5.84 20.17
CA ALA A 147 -5.99 -4.45 20.49
C ALA A 147 -6.31 -3.62 19.24
N ASN A 148 -5.59 -3.85 18.13
CA ASN A 148 -5.83 -3.18 16.86
C ASN A 148 -7.15 -3.63 16.22
N GLU A 149 -7.46 -4.92 16.27
CA GLU A 149 -8.74 -5.48 15.77
C GLU A 149 -9.93 -4.85 16.50
N ARG A 150 -9.88 -4.79 17.84
CA ARG A 150 -10.93 -4.11 18.65
C ARG A 150 -11.09 -2.64 18.28
N ARG A 151 -9.99 -1.94 17.99
CA ARG A 151 -10.03 -0.52 17.55
C ARG A 151 -10.63 -0.40 16.15
N ALA A 152 -10.30 -1.31 15.23
CA ALA A 152 -10.85 -1.32 13.89
C ALA A 152 -12.37 -1.53 13.92
N GLU A 153 -12.87 -2.51 14.68
CA GLU A 153 -14.30 -2.75 14.87
C GLU A 153 -15.02 -1.51 15.42
N ALA A 154 -14.43 -0.86 16.44
CA ALA A 154 -14.99 0.37 17.01
C ALA A 154 -15.02 1.53 15.99
N ILE A 155 -14.01 1.65 15.13
CA ILE A 155 -13.99 2.65 14.05
C ILE A 155 -15.04 2.34 13.00
N GLU A 156 -15.22 1.07 12.62
CA GLU A 156 -16.24 0.66 11.67
C GLU A 156 -17.66 0.93 12.20
N ALA A 157 -17.94 0.59 13.46
CA ALA A 157 -19.21 0.89 14.09
C ALA A 157 -19.50 2.40 14.09
N LYS A 158 -18.52 3.23 14.43
CA LYS A 158 -18.64 4.71 14.38
C LYS A 158 -18.83 5.21 12.95
N ARG A 159 -18.13 4.64 11.97
CA ARG A 159 -18.31 4.99 10.55
C ARG A 159 -19.70 4.59 10.04
N ALA A 160 -20.23 3.44 10.46
CA ALA A 160 -21.57 3.01 10.13
C ALA A 160 -22.62 3.96 10.71
N GLN A 161 -22.46 4.39 11.96
CA GLN A 161 -23.29 5.44 12.56
C GLN A 161 -23.18 6.75 11.77
N LEU A 162 -21.97 7.22 11.45
CA LEU A 162 -21.80 8.43 10.63
C LEU A 162 -22.44 8.31 9.23
N ARG A 163 -22.40 7.12 8.63
CA ARG A 163 -23.09 6.85 7.35
C ARG A 163 -24.60 6.90 7.52
N SER A 164 -25.18 6.40 8.61
CA SER A 164 -26.62 6.54 8.86
C SER A 164 -27.04 8.00 9.06
N PHE A 165 -26.12 8.87 9.46
CA PHE A 165 -26.34 10.31 9.55
C PHE A 165 -26.01 11.08 8.25
N ARG A 166 -25.40 10.46 7.24
CA ARG A 166 -25.15 11.10 5.93
C ARG A 166 -26.49 11.26 5.19
N GLY A 167 -27.00 12.48 5.16
CA GLY A 167 -28.26 12.83 4.50
C GLY A 167 -29.33 13.34 5.46
N LEU A 168 -29.14 13.22 6.79
CA LEU A 168 -30.00 13.91 7.74
C LEU A 168 -29.70 15.41 7.72
N PRO A 169 -30.73 16.29 7.75
CA PRO A 169 -30.51 17.71 7.88
C PRO A 169 -29.78 18.02 9.20
N PRO A 170 -28.89 19.02 9.23
CA PRO A 170 -28.14 19.36 10.43
C PRO A 170 -29.07 19.69 11.59
N ASN A 171 -28.82 19.11 12.77
CA ASN A 171 -29.61 19.32 13.98
C ASN A 171 -29.47 20.77 14.47
N LEU A 172 -30.36 21.66 14.02
CA LEU A 172 -30.35 23.09 14.36
C LEU A 172 -30.42 23.35 15.88
N ASN A 173 -31.10 22.49 16.63
CA ASN A 173 -31.21 22.59 18.09
C ASN A 173 -29.86 22.37 18.78
N LEU A 174 -29.06 21.41 18.30
CA LEU A 174 -27.71 21.16 18.81
C LEU A 174 -26.79 22.33 18.46
N ALA A 175 -26.85 22.83 17.23
CA ALA A 175 -26.09 24.00 16.81
C ALA A 175 -26.44 25.25 17.63
N ARG A 176 -27.73 25.47 17.94
CA ARG A 176 -28.18 26.56 18.83
C ARG A 176 -27.64 26.40 20.25
N GLN A 177 -27.65 25.18 20.80
CA GLN A 177 -27.08 24.90 22.13
C GLN A 177 -25.56 25.15 22.16
N GLN A 178 -24.82 24.66 21.16
CA GLN A 178 -23.38 24.90 21.02
C GLN A 178 -23.05 26.39 20.84
N LEU A 179 -23.87 27.12 20.08
CA LEU A 179 -23.72 28.58 19.94
C LEU A 179 -23.95 29.29 21.28
N LYS A 180 -24.95 28.85 22.05
CA LYS A 180 -25.24 29.41 23.38
C LYS A 180 -24.08 29.15 24.36
N SER A 181 -23.52 27.94 24.38
CA SER A 181 -22.38 27.62 25.25
C SER A 181 -21.11 28.37 24.83
N ALA A 182 -20.84 28.48 23.53
CA ALA A 182 -19.72 29.26 23.00
C ALA A 182 -19.83 30.75 23.37
N ARG A 183 -21.02 31.34 23.28
CA ARG A 183 -21.27 32.73 23.71
C ARG A 183 -21.06 32.93 25.21
N ALA A 184 -21.50 31.96 26.03
CA ALA A 184 -21.27 32.01 27.47
C ALA A 184 -19.77 31.95 27.81
N ALA A 185 -19.02 31.05 27.15
CA ALA A 185 -17.57 30.97 27.30
C ALA A 185 -16.86 32.26 26.84
N GLN A 186 -17.29 32.85 25.73
CA GLN A 186 -16.78 34.13 25.23
C GLN A 186 -17.02 35.26 26.24
N MET A 187 -18.22 35.35 26.83
CA MET A 187 -18.52 36.37 27.84
C MET A 187 -17.67 36.18 29.10
N ALA A 188 -17.45 34.94 29.54
CA ALA A 188 -16.56 34.66 30.66
C ALA A 188 -15.12 35.13 30.38
N LEU A 189 -14.61 34.92 29.17
CA LEU A 189 -13.30 35.41 28.74
C LEU A 189 -13.23 36.95 28.67
N ILE A 190 -14.30 37.60 28.21
CA ILE A 190 -14.39 39.07 28.18
C ILE A 190 -14.36 39.63 29.61
N GLN A 191 -15.17 39.07 30.52
CA GLN A 191 -15.17 39.48 31.92
C GLN A 191 -13.79 39.27 32.58
N LEU A 192 -13.12 38.17 32.26
CA LEU A 192 -11.77 37.90 32.74
C LEU A 192 -10.77 38.93 32.19
N ARG A 193 -10.87 39.27 30.89
CA ARG A 193 -10.07 40.32 30.27
C ARG A 193 -10.29 41.67 30.94
N GLU A 194 -11.55 42.07 31.15
CA GLU A 194 -11.90 43.34 31.80
C GLU A 194 -11.37 43.40 33.23
N ARG A 195 -11.50 42.31 33.99
CA ARG A 195 -10.95 42.20 35.33
C ARG A 195 -9.42 42.37 35.35
N LEU A 196 -8.72 41.70 34.43
CA LEU A 196 -7.26 41.84 34.32
C LEU A 196 -6.85 43.27 33.92
N LEU A 197 -7.55 43.88 32.98
CA LEU A 197 -7.30 45.28 32.59
C LEU A 197 -7.56 46.26 33.74
N GLY A 198 -8.61 46.04 34.53
CA GLY A 198 -8.87 46.82 35.74
C GLY A 198 -7.75 46.71 36.77
N GLN A 199 -7.27 45.50 37.06
CA GLN A 199 -6.13 45.27 37.96
C GLN A 199 -4.84 45.92 37.45
N MET A 200 -4.60 45.93 36.14
CA MET A 200 -3.45 46.61 35.56
C MET A 200 -3.58 48.14 35.66
N ALA A 201 -4.78 48.70 35.52
CA ALA A 201 -5.00 50.14 35.66
C ALA A 201 -4.87 50.61 37.12
N GLU A 202 -5.33 49.82 38.08
CA GLU A 202 -5.20 50.10 39.53
C GLU A 202 -3.74 49.98 40.02
N GLY A 203 -2.92 49.14 39.39
CA GLY A 203 -1.50 48.96 39.74
C GLY A 203 -0.52 49.95 39.09
N VAL A 204 -1.00 50.95 38.33
CA VAL A 204 -0.18 51.96 37.64
C VAL A 204 -0.29 53.36 38.30
N VAL A 205 -0.81 53.42 39.54
CA VAL A 205 -0.77 54.62 40.41
C VAL A 205 0.29 54.45 41.49
#